data_AF-A0A7R9GQ61-F1
#
_entry.id   AF-A0A7R9GQ61-F1
#
_cell.length_a   1.000
_cell.length_b   1.000
_cell.length_c   1.000
_cell.angle_alpha   90.00
_cell.angle_beta   90.00
_cell.angle_gamma   90.00
#
_symmetry.space_group_name_H-M   'P 1'
#
loop_
_entity.id
_entity.type
_entity.pdbx_description
1 polymer ?
#
loop_
_entity_poly.entity_id
_entity_poly.type
_entity_poly.pdbx_seq_one_letter_code
_entity_poly.pdbx_strand_id
1 'polypeptide(L)'
;MSAGMLYGGDEIGALVFDIGHYSLRVGYAQEDTLRRLHRYRSRLFGQIYSWSRGLQCSYQRHESRRRRISMLYGGDEIGALVFDIGHYSLRVGYAQEDTPKAEIPAVVGVVEDGNQNVVPKMEPMEVDDVKKSDSSNVTSGSETKHYIDTTYLHVARKGMEVQTYMKDGQIEDWDLFEKVLDYTYAKCIQSESKYHPVLMSEAPWNIRSKREKLTELMFEKYNVPAFFLVKNAVLAAFANGRATGIVVDSGATHTSAIPVQDGFVLSQAIVKSPLGGDYISMQCKNFLQENDVELTPPYLIGGKEVVKEREKARWTPRRNIPEVTTSWHNYMVKKVIQDFQASSLQVSETPYDEKTVSSIPTVHYEFPNGYHQDFGSERFRIPEALFDPSVVQIRGGQVGNTMLGVGHIVTTSVGMCDVDVRPSLYGSVVGFPERLNRDLSVRIPSSMRLKLISANGCAERRFGAWIGGSILASIGTFQQMWISNQEYEEGGKGQ
;
A
#
# COMPACT_ATOMS: atom_id res chain seq x y z
N MET A 1 -14.95 45.84 -41.80
CA MET A 1 -13.64 45.77 -42.50
C MET A 1 -12.67 45.04 -41.59
N SER A 2 -12.00 44.03 -42.14
CA SER A 2 -10.94 43.19 -41.55
C SER A 2 -9.75 44.03 -41.05
N ALA A 3 -8.76 43.59 -40.28
CA ALA A 3 -8.10 42.29 -40.02
C ALA A 3 -7.39 42.42 -38.63
N GLY A 4 -6.71 41.48 -37.98
CA GLY A 4 -6.11 40.17 -38.28
C GLY A 4 -5.12 39.84 -37.14
N MET A 5 -4.93 38.55 -36.86
CA MET A 5 -4.04 37.95 -35.84
C MET A 5 -2.57 38.40 -35.90
N LEU A 6 -1.82 38.26 -34.78
CA LEU A 6 -0.51 37.59 -34.70
C LEU A 6 -0.11 37.25 -33.24
N TYR A 7 0.62 36.15 -33.11
CA TYR A 7 1.07 35.41 -31.91
C TYR A 7 2.35 35.99 -31.24
N GLY A 8 2.57 35.62 -29.97
CA GLY A 8 3.92 35.24 -29.45
C GLY A 8 4.35 35.82 -28.09
N GLY A 9 4.91 34.96 -27.22
CA GLY A 9 5.98 35.35 -26.28
C GLY A 9 5.81 35.01 -24.79
N ASP A 10 6.32 33.84 -24.39
CA ASP A 10 7.08 33.47 -23.17
C ASP A 10 6.99 34.31 -21.88
N GLU A 11 6.64 33.64 -20.77
CA GLU A 11 7.29 33.89 -19.47
C GLU A 11 7.58 32.57 -18.72
N ILE A 12 8.85 32.46 -18.33
CA ILE A 12 9.49 31.39 -17.55
C ILE A 12 9.24 31.68 -16.07
N GLY A 13 8.67 30.73 -15.33
CA GLY A 13 8.48 30.83 -13.87
C GLY A 13 9.23 29.72 -13.14
N ALA A 14 10.39 30.05 -12.56
CA ALA A 14 11.10 29.22 -11.61
C ALA A 14 10.34 29.18 -10.27
N LEU A 15 10.14 27.98 -9.70
CA LEU A 15 9.58 27.79 -8.37
C LEU A 15 10.72 27.46 -7.39
N VAL A 16 11.08 28.45 -6.58
CA VAL A 16 11.89 28.32 -5.37
C VAL A 16 10.93 28.04 -4.21
N PHE A 17 11.17 26.98 -3.45
CA PHE A 17 10.48 26.69 -2.20
C PHE A 17 11.15 27.44 -1.05
N ASP A 18 10.36 28.13 -0.23
CA ASP A 18 10.75 28.52 1.13
C ASP A 18 9.57 28.37 2.10
N ILE A 19 9.90 28.00 3.34
CA ILE A 19 9.01 27.50 4.37
C ILE A 19 8.55 28.65 5.29
N GLY A 20 7.23 28.71 5.53
CA GLY A 20 6.67 29.19 6.80
C GLY A 20 6.15 30.63 6.84
N HIS A 21 4.82 30.78 6.85
CA HIS A 21 4.06 31.52 7.89
C HIS A 21 2.56 31.58 7.49
N TYR A 22 1.68 31.30 8.47
CA TYR A 22 0.22 31.44 8.35
C TYR A 22 -0.20 32.87 8.00
N SER A 23 -1.08 33.03 7.00
CA SER A 23 -2.07 34.11 6.96
C SER A 23 -3.24 33.77 6.02
N LEU A 24 -4.46 33.81 6.55
CA LEU A 24 -5.71 33.65 5.79
C LEU A 24 -5.83 34.71 4.69
N ARG A 25 -6.14 34.28 3.46
CA ARG A 25 -6.95 35.05 2.52
C ARG A 25 -8.05 34.18 1.94
N VAL A 26 -9.28 34.52 2.32
CA VAL A 26 -10.53 34.03 1.75
C VAL A 26 -10.70 34.69 0.37
N GLY A 27 -10.80 33.89 -0.69
CA GLY A 27 -11.02 34.34 -2.06
C GLY A 27 -11.75 33.25 -2.86
N TYR A 28 -12.94 33.59 -3.33
CA TYR A 28 -13.92 32.73 -4.01
C TYR A 28 -13.34 31.85 -5.13
N ALA A 29 -13.30 30.53 -4.92
CA ALA A 29 -13.07 29.52 -5.96
C ALA A 29 -13.96 28.27 -5.76
N GLN A 30 -15.12 28.43 -5.10
CA GLN A 30 -15.94 27.30 -4.64
C GLN A 30 -16.98 26.83 -5.68
N GLU A 31 -17.47 27.69 -6.57
CA GLU A 31 -18.58 27.32 -7.47
C GLU A 31 -18.17 26.51 -8.71
N ASP A 32 -17.02 26.79 -9.33
CA ASP A 32 -16.61 26.07 -10.55
C ASP A 32 -16.07 24.65 -10.28
N THR A 33 -15.47 24.46 -9.10
CA THR A 33 -15.02 23.15 -8.61
C THR A 33 -16.23 22.25 -8.28
N LEU A 34 -17.27 22.81 -7.63
CA LEU A 34 -18.52 22.10 -7.33
C LEU A 34 -19.33 21.73 -8.57
N ARG A 35 -19.39 22.58 -9.60
CA ARG A 35 -20.08 22.26 -10.88
C ARG A 35 -19.34 21.21 -11.72
N ARG A 36 -18.02 21.08 -11.57
CA ARG A 36 -17.22 20.00 -12.20
C ARG A 36 -17.35 18.68 -11.42
N LEU A 37 -17.39 18.72 -10.09
CA LEU A 37 -17.68 17.58 -9.21
C LEU A 37 -19.08 17.01 -9.43
N HIS A 38 -20.11 17.84 -9.64
CA HIS A 38 -21.46 17.37 -9.96
C HIS A 38 -21.52 16.60 -11.28
N ARG A 39 -20.80 17.04 -12.32
CA ARG A 39 -20.70 16.32 -13.60
C ARG A 39 -19.90 15.01 -13.49
N TYR A 40 -18.92 14.95 -12.59
CA TYR A 40 -18.20 13.71 -12.25
C TYR A 40 -19.13 12.74 -11.52
N ARG A 41 -19.86 13.18 -10.48
CA ARG A 41 -20.87 12.40 -9.76
C ARG A 41 -21.93 11.83 -10.70
N SER A 42 -22.54 12.63 -11.58
CA SER A 42 -23.60 12.13 -12.47
C SER A 42 -23.13 11.07 -13.47
N ARG A 43 -21.87 11.13 -13.94
CA ARG A 43 -21.28 10.08 -14.79
C ARG A 43 -20.87 8.84 -13.99
N LEU A 44 -20.37 9.02 -12.75
CA LEU A 44 -20.09 7.93 -11.82
C LEU A 44 -21.37 7.18 -11.46
N PHE A 45 -22.47 7.87 -11.12
CA PHE A 45 -23.76 7.29 -10.75
C PHE A 45 -24.37 6.41 -11.85
N GLY A 46 -24.26 6.82 -13.12
CA GLY A 46 -24.74 6.03 -14.26
C GLY A 46 -23.95 4.73 -14.49
N GLN A 47 -22.62 4.76 -14.25
CA GLN A 47 -21.77 3.56 -14.33
C GLN A 47 -21.91 2.67 -13.08
N ILE A 48 -22.10 3.26 -11.89
CA ILE A 48 -22.40 2.57 -10.63
C ILE A 48 -23.71 1.78 -10.73
N TYR A 49 -24.75 2.32 -11.37
CA TYR A 49 -26.03 1.63 -11.59
C TYR A 49 -25.94 0.46 -12.58
N SER A 50 -25.08 0.56 -13.61
CA SER A 50 -24.83 -0.55 -14.53
C SER A 50 -24.03 -1.68 -13.86
N TRP A 51 -23.16 -1.31 -12.93
CA TRP A 51 -22.29 -2.21 -12.18
C TRP A 51 -23.02 -2.97 -11.08
N SER A 52 -23.87 -2.29 -10.30
CA SER A 52 -24.74 -2.95 -9.30
C SER A 52 -25.65 -3.99 -9.95
N ARG A 53 -26.17 -3.71 -11.15
CA ARG A 53 -26.91 -4.68 -11.96
C ARG A 53 -26.06 -5.86 -12.44
N GLY A 54 -24.79 -5.65 -12.80
CA GLY A 54 -23.87 -6.72 -13.23
C GLY A 54 -23.55 -7.72 -12.11
N LEU A 55 -23.32 -7.22 -10.90
CA LEU A 55 -23.15 -8.04 -9.68
C LEU A 55 -24.46 -8.73 -9.24
N GLN A 56 -25.61 -8.06 -9.35
CA GLN A 56 -26.92 -8.68 -9.09
C GLN A 56 -27.24 -9.81 -10.09
N CYS A 57 -26.93 -9.63 -11.38
CA CYS A 57 -27.31 -10.56 -12.44
C CYS A 57 -26.57 -11.92 -12.35
N SER A 58 -25.37 -11.96 -11.76
CA SER A 58 -24.60 -13.19 -11.56
C SER A 58 -24.90 -13.88 -10.22
N TYR A 59 -25.42 -13.15 -9.22
CA TYR A 59 -25.89 -13.71 -7.94
C TYR A 59 -27.32 -14.28 -8.02
N GLN A 60 -28.05 -13.99 -9.09
CA GLN A 60 -29.43 -14.45 -9.34
C GLN A 60 -29.57 -15.94 -9.73
N ARG A 61 -28.49 -16.73 -9.79
CA ARG A 61 -28.60 -18.19 -10.04
C ARG A 61 -28.90 -19.04 -8.81
N HIS A 62 -29.03 -18.45 -7.62
CA HIS A 62 -29.39 -19.14 -6.37
C HIS A 62 -30.65 -18.57 -5.67
N GLU A 63 -31.55 -17.96 -6.43
CA GLU A 63 -32.69 -17.23 -5.85
C GLU A 63 -33.97 -18.09 -5.85
N SER A 64 -34.16 -18.90 -4.79
CA SER A 64 -35.48 -19.47 -4.47
C SER A 64 -35.79 -19.57 -2.96
N ARG A 65 -34.99 -18.94 -2.08
CA ARG A 65 -35.28 -18.92 -0.62
C ARG A 65 -35.02 -17.60 0.15
N ARG A 66 -34.56 -16.52 -0.50
CA ARG A 66 -34.22 -15.24 0.17
C ARG A 66 -35.37 -14.21 0.23
N ARG A 67 -36.53 -14.57 0.77
CA ARG A 67 -37.64 -13.60 0.97
C ARG A 67 -38.05 -13.34 2.41
N ARG A 68 -37.29 -13.81 3.41
CA ARG A 68 -37.52 -13.47 4.81
C ARG A 68 -36.17 -13.31 5.48
N ILE A 69 -36.06 -12.33 6.38
CA ILE A 69 -34.86 -11.86 7.08
C ILE A 69 -34.16 -10.74 6.29
N SER A 70 -34.77 -9.56 6.37
CA SER A 70 -34.15 -8.28 6.07
C SER A 70 -34.09 -7.52 7.40
N MET A 71 -33.04 -7.70 8.17
CA MET A 71 -32.53 -6.56 8.95
C MET A 71 -31.86 -5.65 7.93
N LEU A 72 -32.67 -4.75 7.37
CA LEU A 72 -32.19 -3.63 6.58
C LEU A 72 -31.26 -2.85 7.53
N TYR A 73 -29.97 -2.70 7.18
CA TYR A 73 -29.14 -1.63 7.73
C TYR A 73 -29.75 -0.31 7.25
N GLY A 74 -30.83 0.09 7.92
CA GLY A 74 -31.55 1.32 7.69
C GLY A 74 -30.83 2.45 8.40
N GLY A 75 -30.20 3.33 7.62
CA GLY A 75 -29.71 4.61 8.11
C GLY A 75 -28.42 5.00 7.44
N ASP A 76 -28.42 6.18 6.83
CA ASP A 76 -27.27 6.98 6.38
C ASP A 76 -26.25 7.29 7.52
N GLU A 77 -26.38 6.67 8.70
CA GLU A 77 -25.79 7.09 9.98
C GLU A 77 -24.72 6.14 10.54
N ILE A 78 -24.54 4.92 9.99
CA ILE A 78 -23.47 4.00 10.43
C ILE A 78 -22.32 4.05 9.43
N GLY A 79 -21.26 4.78 9.77
CA GLY A 79 -20.06 4.91 8.96
C GLY A 79 -19.29 3.59 8.91
N ALA A 80 -19.30 2.92 7.76
CA ALA A 80 -18.48 1.73 7.53
C ALA A 80 -16.98 2.04 7.70
N LEU A 81 -16.20 1.09 8.19
CA LEU A 81 -14.75 1.17 8.26
C LEU A 81 -14.13 0.47 7.06
N VAL A 82 -13.11 1.09 6.48
CA VAL A 82 -12.38 0.55 5.32
C VAL A 82 -10.94 0.27 5.72
N PHE A 83 -10.54 -0.97 5.58
CA PHE A 83 -9.19 -1.48 5.85
C PHE A 83 -8.54 -1.90 4.53
N ASP A 84 -7.51 -1.17 4.11
CA ASP A 84 -6.69 -1.53 2.95
C ASP A 84 -5.40 -2.20 3.42
N ILE A 85 -5.32 -3.52 3.22
CA ILE A 85 -4.23 -4.37 3.70
C ILE A 85 -3.13 -4.39 2.63
N GLY A 86 -2.28 -3.36 2.63
CA GLY A 86 -1.15 -3.22 1.71
C GLY A 86 0.14 -3.80 2.27
N HIS A 87 0.99 -4.37 1.41
CA HIS A 87 2.26 -5.00 1.83
C HIS A 87 3.22 -4.04 2.57
N TYR A 88 3.21 -2.75 2.24
CA TYR A 88 4.04 -1.74 2.90
C TYR A 88 3.39 -1.17 4.17
N SER A 89 2.07 -1.00 4.14
CA SER A 89 1.30 -0.29 5.15
C SER A 89 -0.14 -0.76 5.13
N LEU A 90 -0.71 -0.98 6.32
CA LEU A 90 -2.14 -1.07 6.55
C LEU A 90 -2.73 0.35 6.60
N ARG A 91 -3.78 0.62 5.83
CA ARG A 91 -4.48 1.91 5.88
C ARG A 91 -5.90 1.71 6.34
N VAL A 92 -6.35 2.56 7.26
CA VAL A 92 -7.67 2.43 7.87
C VAL A 92 -8.32 3.79 8.02
N GLY A 93 -9.62 3.87 7.76
CA GLY A 93 -10.41 5.09 7.96
C GLY A 93 -11.89 4.82 7.76
N TYR A 94 -12.69 5.88 7.89
CA TYR A 94 -14.13 5.78 7.68
C TYR A 94 -14.46 5.88 6.19
N ALA A 95 -15.55 5.23 5.79
CA ALA A 95 -16.14 5.44 4.47
C ALA A 95 -16.56 6.91 4.32
N GLN A 96 -16.57 7.40 3.08
CA GLN A 96 -16.80 8.80 2.70
C GLN A 96 -15.65 9.78 3.02
N GLU A 97 -14.57 9.35 3.66
CA GLU A 97 -13.36 10.17 3.81
C GLU A 97 -12.49 10.10 2.53
N ASP A 98 -11.86 11.23 2.20
CA ASP A 98 -10.96 11.36 1.03
C ASP A 98 -9.56 10.77 1.28
N THR A 99 -9.16 10.65 2.56
CA THR A 99 -7.85 10.14 2.98
C THR A 99 -8.00 9.21 4.17
N PRO A 100 -7.18 8.14 4.28
CA PRO A 100 -7.26 7.24 5.42
C PRO A 100 -6.91 7.97 6.72
N LYS A 101 -7.68 7.70 7.77
CA LYS A 101 -7.45 8.25 9.12
C LYS A 101 -6.10 7.85 9.70
N ALA A 102 -5.66 6.62 9.43
CA ALA A 102 -4.38 6.10 9.89
C ALA A 102 -3.69 5.26 8.81
N GLU A 103 -2.37 5.41 8.73
CA GLU A 103 -1.49 4.56 7.94
C GLU A 103 -0.44 3.94 8.86
N ILE A 104 -0.55 2.63 9.07
CA ILE A 104 0.31 1.87 9.98
C ILE A 104 1.28 1.04 9.12
N PRO A 105 2.60 1.10 9.36
CA PRO A 105 3.54 0.22 8.67
C PRO A 105 3.18 -1.25 8.85
N ALA A 106 3.35 -2.05 7.80
CA ALA A 106 3.13 -3.50 7.81
C ALA A 106 4.22 -4.30 8.57
N VAL A 107 4.79 -3.70 9.61
CA VAL A 107 5.87 -4.27 10.41
C VAL A 107 5.56 -4.03 11.88
N VAL A 108 5.92 -5.01 12.72
CA VAL A 108 5.69 -4.97 14.15
C VAL A 108 7.01 -5.20 14.87
N GLY A 109 7.29 -4.39 15.89
CA GLY A 109 8.41 -4.58 16.79
C GLY A 109 8.00 -5.54 17.91
N VAL A 110 8.62 -6.70 17.98
CA VAL A 110 8.37 -7.70 19.02
C VAL A 110 9.53 -7.66 20.01
N VAL A 111 9.21 -7.53 21.30
CA VAL A 111 10.18 -7.69 22.39
C VAL A 111 9.70 -8.83 23.27
N GLU A 112 10.52 -9.87 23.37
CA GLU A 112 10.35 -10.91 24.37
C GLU A 112 10.90 -10.39 25.71
N ASP A 113 10.04 -10.28 26.72
CA ASP A 113 10.46 -9.85 28.04
C ASP A 113 11.28 -10.98 28.68
N GLY A 114 12.60 -10.89 28.62
CA GLY A 114 13.54 -11.85 29.21
C GLY A 114 13.59 -11.79 30.74
N ASN A 115 12.45 -11.70 31.43
CA ASN A 115 12.40 -11.59 32.89
C ASN A 115 12.58 -12.98 33.54
N GLN A 116 13.73 -13.62 33.33
CA GLN A 116 14.26 -14.59 34.28
C GLN A 116 14.90 -13.81 35.44
N ASN A 117 14.07 -13.32 36.35
CA ASN A 117 14.45 -13.03 37.72
C ASN A 117 13.29 -13.42 38.60
N VAL A 118 13.07 -14.74 38.70
CA VAL A 118 12.36 -15.32 39.84
C VAL A 118 13.24 -15.03 41.06
N VAL A 119 12.96 -13.92 41.74
CA VAL A 119 13.38 -13.79 43.14
C VAL A 119 12.65 -14.92 43.87
N PRO A 120 13.35 -15.93 44.42
CA PRO A 120 12.67 -16.97 45.16
C PRO A 120 12.06 -16.29 46.40
N LYS A 121 10.73 -16.16 46.40
CA LYS A 121 10.01 -15.92 47.64
C LYS A 121 10.33 -17.11 48.55
N MET A 122 11.14 -16.86 49.59
CA MET A 122 11.27 -17.79 50.70
C MET A 122 9.88 -17.95 51.33
N GLU A 123 9.25 -19.10 51.12
CA GLU A 123 8.13 -19.54 51.94
C GLU A 123 8.68 -20.38 53.11
N PRO A 124 8.17 -20.20 54.34
CA PRO A 124 8.48 -21.08 55.45
C PRO A 124 7.71 -22.41 55.34
N MET A 125 8.44 -23.53 55.40
CA MET A 125 7.98 -24.88 55.83
C MET A 125 7.24 -24.78 57.17
N GLU A 126 6.23 -25.56 57.58
CA GLU A 126 5.51 -26.80 57.22
C GLU A 126 4.06 -26.61 57.82
N VAL A 127 3.00 -27.39 57.59
CA VAL A 127 2.80 -28.85 57.80
C VAL A 127 1.51 -29.31 57.08
N ASP A 128 1.48 -30.61 56.75
CA ASP A 128 0.47 -31.44 56.09
C ASP A 128 -1.02 -31.19 56.38
N ASP A 129 -1.87 -31.28 55.33
CA ASP A 129 -2.99 -32.22 55.35
C ASP A 129 -3.62 -32.46 53.95
N VAL A 130 -4.07 -33.70 53.73
CA VAL A 130 -4.51 -34.30 52.47
C VAL A 130 -5.90 -33.83 52.04
N LYS A 131 -6.09 -33.44 50.75
CA LYS A 131 -7.35 -33.63 49.99
C LYS A 131 -7.20 -33.42 48.47
N LYS A 132 -7.80 -34.33 47.71
CA LYS A 132 -7.96 -34.36 46.24
C LYS A 132 -8.81 -33.19 45.70
N SER A 133 -8.44 -32.61 44.56
CA SER A 133 -9.32 -32.39 43.38
C SER A 133 -8.64 -31.51 42.31
N ASP A 134 -8.87 -31.89 41.05
CA ASP A 134 -8.73 -31.14 39.78
C ASP A 134 -8.35 -29.65 39.83
N SER A 135 -7.30 -29.28 39.08
CA SER A 135 -7.17 -27.93 38.54
C SER A 135 -6.19 -27.87 37.36
N SER A 136 -6.74 -27.50 36.21
CA SER A 136 -6.12 -26.86 35.04
C SER A 136 -4.75 -26.21 35.29
N ASN A 137 -3.73 -26.70 34.57
CA ASN A 137 -2.47 -25.99 34.38
C ASN A 137 -2.72 -24.70 33.59
N VAL A 138 -2.90 -23.59 34.30
CA VAL A 138 -2.74 -22.25 33.73
C VAL A 138 -1.24 -21.99 33.65
N THR A 139 -0.64 -22.27 32.49
CA THR A 139 0.71 -21.80 32.16
C THR A 139 0.67 -20.28 32.03
N SER A 140 1.25 -19.60 33.01
CA SER A 140 1.54 -18.16 32.97
C SER A 140 2.47 -17.85 31.80
N GLY A 141 1.91 -17.31 30.71
CA GLY A 141 2.65 -16.96 29.51
C GLY A 141 3.60 -15.77 29.73
N SER A 142 4.82 -15.89 29.21
CA SER A 142 5.74 -14.77 28.99
C SER A 142 5.01 -13.66 28.21
N GLU A 143 4.86 -12.48 28.79
CA GLU A 143 4.11 -11.38 28.17
C GLU A 143 4.98 -10.73 27.07
N THR A 144 4.77 -11.12 25.82
CA THR A 144 5.45 -10.53 24.66
C THR A 144 4.89 -9.13 24.37
N LYS A 145 5.77 -8.13 24.36
CA LYS A 145 5.38 -6.73 24.10
C LYS A 145 5.46 -6.43 22.62
N HIS A 146 4.37 -5.90 22.07
CA HIS A 146 4.24 -5.56 20.66
C HIS A 146 4.23 -4.04 20.49
N TYR A 147 5.16 -3.53 19.69
CA TYR A 147 5.30 -2.13 19.34
C TYR A 147 4.85 -1.92 17.89
N ILE A 148 3.70 -1.29 17.75
CA ILE A 148 3.04 -1.02 16.48
C ILE A 148 3.09 0.50 16.26
N ASP A 149 3.13 0.94 15.00
CA ASP A 149 3.26 2.34 14.56
C ASP A 149 4.70 2.91 14.58
N THR A 150 4.94 3.86 13.70
CA THR A 150 6.19 4.59 13.45
C THR A 150 6.78 5.21 14.72
N THR A 151 5.93 5.80 15.56
CA THR A 151 6.34 6.44 16.81
C THR A 151 7.07 5.47 17.74
N TYR A 152 6.58 4.23 17.84
CA TYR A 152 7.17 3.22 18.71
C TYR A 152 8.28 2.41 18.02
N LEU A 153 8.18 2.18 16.71
CA LEU A 153 9.16 1.42 15.93
C LEU A 153 10.51 2.15 15.78
N HIS A 154 10.51 3.48 15.72
CA HIS A 154 11.75 4.26 15.55
C HIS A 154 12.60 4.35 16.83
N VAL A 155 12.07 3.90 17.97
CA VAL A 155 12.78 3.93 19.24
C VAL A 155 13.63 2.66 19.40
N ALA A 156 14.93 2.83 19.57
CA ALA A 156 15.84 1.73 19.87
C ALA A 156 15.50 1.11 21.23
N ARG A 157 15.25 -0.19 21.26
CA ARG A 157 15.01 -0.97 22.49
C ARG A 157 15.86 -2.23 22.47
N LYS A 158 16.27 -2.66 23.67
CA LYS A 158 17.07 -3.89 23.82
C LYS A 158 16.21 -5.11 23.43
N GLY A 159 16.76 -5.97 22.57
CA GLY A 159 16.10 -7.22 22.16
C GLY A 159 14.84 -7.03 21.29
N MET A 160 14.61 -5.85 20.71
CA MET A 160 13.48 -5.65 19.81
C MET A 160 13.76 -6.21 18.42
N GLU A 161 12.96 -7.16 17.98
CA GLU A 161 12.99 -7.69 16.62
C GLU A 161 11.88 -7.08 15.77
N VAL A 162 12.19 -6.80 14.50
CA VAL A 162 11.17 -6.33 13.54
C VAL A 162 10.70 -7.51 12.71
N GLN A 163 9.41 -7.83 12.81
CA GLN A 163 8.77 -8.91 12.08
C GLN A 163 7.64 -8.36 11.20
N THR A 164 7.39 -9.00 10.06
CA THR A 164 6.26 -8.69 9.16
C THR A 164 5.22 -9.80 9.27
N TYR A 165 3.94 -9.42 9.27
CA TYR A 165 2.84 -10.39 9.26
C TYR A 165 2.39 -10.75 7.84
N MET A 166 2.98 -10.11 6.82
CA MET A 166 2.63 -10.32 5.41
C MET A 166 3.77 -10.90 4.58
N LYS A 167 3.40 -11.78 3.66
CA LYS A 167 4.26 -12.32 2.61
C LYS A 167 3.51 -12.35 1.28
N ASP A 168 4.12 -11.84 0.21
CA ASP A 168 3.53 -11.81 -1.14
C ASP A 168 2.12 -11.20 -1.23
N GLY A 169 1.84 -10.20 -0.39
CA GLY A 169 0.52 -9.54 -0.30
C GLY A 169 -0.57 -10.36 0.39
N GLN A 170 -0.21 -11.45 1.07
CA GLN A 170 -1.10 -12.27 1.89
C GLN A 170 -0.68 -12.22 3.35
N ILE A 171 -1.65 -12.41 4.26
CA ILE A 171 -1.40 -12.56 5.69
C ILE A 171 -0.86 -13.98 5.94
N GLU A 172 0.25 -14.09 6.67
CA GLU A 172 0.84 -15.37 7.10
C GLU A 172 0.75 -15.50 8.62
N ASP A 173 1.21 -14.46 9.33
CA ASP A 173 1.18 -14.42 10.79
C ASP A 173 -0.11 -13.75 11.26
N TRP A 174 -1.03 -14.58 11.75
CA TRP A 174 -2.35 -14.12 12.19
C TRP A 174 -2.30 -13.53 13.59
N ASP A 175 -1.41 -14.01 14.46
CA ASP A 175 -1.29 -13.53 15.84
C ASP A 175 -0.78 -12.08 15.85
N LEU A 176 0.25 -11.79 15.04
CA LEU A 176 0.73 -10.43 14.84
C LEU A 176 -0.31 -9.54 14.16
N PHE A 177 -1.01 -10.05 13.15
CA PHE A 177 -2.07 -9.29 12.47
C PHE A 177 -3.20 -8.90 13.43
N GLU A 178 -3.58 -9.80 14.33
CA GLU A 178 -4.56 -9.53 15.38
C GLU A 178 -4.11 -8.39 16.30
N LYS A 179 -2.85 -8.38 16.73
CA LYS A 179 -2.32 -7.27 17.55
C LYS A 179 -2.35 -5.94 16.80
N VAL A 180 -2.10 -5.95 15.50
CA VAL A 180 -2.20 -4.75 14.64
C VAL A 180 -3.64 -4.26 14.55
N LEU A 181 -4.61 -5.16 14.42
CA LEU A 181 -6.04 -4.81 14.43
C LEU A 181 -6.49 -4.28 15.80
N ASP A 182 -6.10 -4.92 16.91
CA ASP A 182 -6.36 -4.46 18.27
C ASP A 182 -5.82 -3.03 18.49
N TYR A 183 -4.57 -2.77 18.05
CA TYR A 183 -3.98 -1.43 18.08
C TYR A 183 -4.78 -0.42 17.25
N THR A 184 -5.21 -0.83 16.05
CA THR A 184 -5.97 0.04 15.14
C THR A 184 -7.30 0.46 15.76
N TYR A 185 -8.07 -0.47 16.31
CA TYR A 185 -9.34 -0.16 16.98
C TYR A 185 -9.13 0.70 18.24
N ALA A 186 -8.14 0.35 19.07
CA ALA A 186 -7.90 1.03 20.34
C ALA A 186 -7.31 2.45 20.20
N LYS A 187 -6.35 2.65 19.27
CA LYS A 187 -5.58 3.90 19.15
C LYS A 187 -5.97 4.77 17.96
N CYS A 188 -6.24 4.17 16.80
CA CYS A 188 -6.51 4.94 15.58
C CYS A 188 -7.99 5.28 15.43
N ILE A 189 -8.86 4.27 15.51
CA ILE A 189 -10.30 4.46 15.34
C ILE A 189 -10.96 4.94 16.63
N GLN A 190 -10.50 4.43 17.79
CA GLN A 190 -11.04 4.75 19.12
C GLN A 190 -12.53 4.37 19.26
N SER A 191 -12.92 3.29 18.60
CA SER A 191 -14.28 2.72 18.66
C SER A 191 -14.19 1.21 18.73
N GLU A 192 -15.14 0.58 19.41
CA GLU A 192 -15.28 -0.87 19.35
C GLU A 192 -15.71 -1.32 17.94
N SER A 193 -15.28 -2.52 17.57
CA SER A 193 -15.52 -3.14 16.26
C SER A 193 -16.98 -3.49 16.00
N LYS A 194 -17.77 -3.74 17.06
CA LYS A 194 -19.19 -4.14 16.97
C LYS A 194 -20.14 -3.06 16.42
N TYR A 195 -19.69 -1.80 16.36
CA TYR A 195 -20.55 -0.69 15.96
C TYR A 195 -20.52 -0.41 14.45
N HIS A 196 -19.50 -0.89 13.73
CA HIS A 196 -19.27 -0.48 12.34
C HIS A 196 -19.11 -1.69 11.42
N PRO A 197 -19.76 -1.71 10.25
CA PRO A 197 -19.47 -2.71 9.23
C PRO A 197 -18.07 -2.50 8.66
N VAL A 198 -17.40 -3.57 8.26
CA VAL A 198 -15.98 -3.53 7.87
C VAL A 198 -15.77 -4.03 6.44
N LEU A 199 -15.26 -3.15 5.57
CA LEU A 199 -14.76 -3.51 4.24
C LEU A 199 -13.25 -3.72 4.30
N MET A 200 -12.78 -4.89 3.91
CA MET A 200 -11.35 -5.19 3.78
C MET A 200 -10.93 -5.34 2.32
N SER A 201 -9.74 -4.82 1.99
CA SER A 201 -9.08 -5.11 0.72
C SER A 201 -8.19 -6.35 0.82
N GLU A 202 -8.03 -7.06 -0.28
CA GLU A 202 -7.07 -8.17 -0.39
C GLU A 202 -6.39 -8.22 -1.76
N ALA A 203 -5.30 -8.98 -1.85
CA ALA A 203 -4.68 -9.30 -3.11
C ALA A 203 -5.55 -10.27 -3.96
N PRO A 204 -5.59 -10.13 -5.30
CA PRO A 204 -6.42 -10.98 -6.17
C PRO A 204 -6.08 -12.47 -6.18
N TRP A 205 -4.86 -12.83 -5.77
CA TRP A 205 -4.35 -14.21 -5.70
C TRP A 205 -4.40 -14.77 -4.27
N ASN A 206 -5.24 -14.22 -3.39
CA ASN A 206 -5.44 -14.77 -2.07
C ASN A 206 -6.10 -16.16 -2.13
N ILE A 207 -5.75 -17.04 -1.21
CA ILE A 207 -6.28 -18.40 -1.12
C ILE A 207 -7.54 -18.45 -0.27
N ARG A 208 -8.47 -19.34 -0.63
CA ARG A 208 -9.77 -19.48 0.04
C ARG A 208 -9.64 -19.70 1.56
N SER A 209 -8.72 -20.54 2.00
CA SER A 209 -8.49 -20.82 3.43
C SER A 209 -8.10 -19.58 4.23
N LYS A 210 -7.30 -18.67 3.66
CA LYS A 210 -6.95 -17.40 4.30
C LYS A 210 -8.13 -16.43 4.34
N ARG A 211 -8.99 -16.44 3.32
CA ARG A 211 -10.22 -15.62 3.30
C ARG A 211 -11.18 -16.11 4.38
N GLU A 212 -11.37 -17.42 4.51
CA GLU A 212 -12.20 -18.03 5.57
C GLU A 212 -11.67 -17.67 6.96
N LYS A 213 -10.35 -17.80 7.19
CA LYS A 213 -9.73 -17.42 8.47
C LYS A 213 -9.87 -15.93 8.77
N LEU A 214 -9.76 -15.06 7.77
CA LEU A 214 -9.98 -13.62 7.94
C LEU A 214 -11.44 -13.32 8.32
N THR A 215 -12.40 -13.95 7.65
CA THR A 215 -13.83 -13.79 7.93
C THR A 215 -14.19 -14.30 9.33
N GLU A 216 -13.68 -15.47 9.69
CA GLU A 216 -13.80 -16.04 11.05
C GLU A 216 -13.26 -15.08 12.11
N LEU A 217 -12.06 -14.52 11.89
CA LEU A 217 -11.48 -13.57 12.82
C LEU A 217 -12.37 -12.34 13.02
N MET A 218 -12.92 -11.79 11.93
CA MET A 218 -13.75 -10.58 11.99
C MET A 218 -15.11 -10.81 12.66
N PHE A 219 -15.77 -11.93 12.40
CA PHE A 219 -17.07 -12.25 13.01
C PHE A 219 -16.95 -12.83 14.41
N GLU A 220 -16.07 -13.81 14.65
CA GLU A 220 -16.03 -14.51 15.94
C GLU A 220 -15.27 -13.74 17.02
N LYS A 221 -14.15 -13.09 16.68
CA LYS A 221 -13.35 -12.33 17.67
C LYS A 221 -13.81 -10.88 17.78
N TYR A 222 -13.94 -10.20 16.64
CA TYR A 222 -14.29 -8.77 16.62
C TYR A 222 -15.78 -8.49 16.61
N ASN A 223 -16.64 -9.51 16.44
CA ASN A 223 -18.10 -9.39 16.43
C ASN A 223 -18.59 -8.24 15.53
N VAL A 224 -18.00 -8.12 14.33
CA VAL A 224 -18.42 -7.06 13.41
C VAL A 224 -19.84 -7.30 12.91
N PRO A 225 -20.67 -6.25 12.79
CA PRO A 225 -22.05 -6.38 12.36
C PRO A 225 -22.20 -6.94 10.95
N ALA A 226 -21.33 -6.49 10.04
CA ALA A 226 -21.27 -6.96 8.68
C ALA A 226 -19.84 -6.83 8.14
N PHE A 227 -19.49 -7.72 7.22
CA PHE A 227 -18.15 -7.82 6.66
C PHE A 227 -18.22 -8.01 5.14
N PHE A 228 -17.26 -7.43 4.42
CA PHE A 228 -17.09 -7.70 3.00
C PHE A 228 -15.63 -7.59 2.59
N LEU A 229 -15.21 -8.50 1.71
CA LEU A 229 -13.83 -8.60 1.24
C LEU A 229 -13.75 -8.32 -0.26
N VAL A 230 -12.90 -7.37 -0.66
CA VAL A 230 -12.78 -6.92 -2.05
C VAL A 230 -11.34 -6.99 -2.53
N LYS A 231 -11.14 -7.39 -3.78
CA LYS A 231 -9.83 -7.35 -4.42
C LYS A 231 -9.38 -5.90 -4.63
N ASN A 232 -8.16 -5.59 -4.20
CA ASN A 232 -7.56 -4.25 -4.27
C ASN A 232 -7.61 -3.62 -5.68
N ALA A 233 -7.42 -4.40 -6.75
CA ALA A 233 -7.46 -3.92 -8.13
C ALA A 233 -8.85 -3.43 -8.55
N VAL A 234 -9.92 -4.07 -8.07
CA VAL A 234 -11.29 -3.61 -8.33
C VAL A 234 -11.50 -2.27 -7.68
N LEU A 235 -11.07 -2.12 -6.42
CA LEU A 235 -11.16 -0.85 -5.70
C LEU A 235 -10.33 0.25 -6.39
N ALA A 236 -9.11 -0.05 -6.83
CA ALA A 236 -8.26 0.91 -7.53
C ALA A 236 -8.85 1.36 -8.89
N ALA A 237 -9.45 0.44 -9.66
CA ALA A 237 -10.17 0.78 -10.88
C ALA A 237 -11.41 1.64 -10.59
N PHE A 238 -12.13 1.30 -9.52
CA PHE A 238 -13.33 1.98 -9.09
C PHE A 238 -13.05 3.41 -8.60
N ALA A 239 -11.95 3.62 -7.86
CA ALA A 239 -11.48 4.95 -7.45
C ALA A 239 -11.22 5.87 -8.65
N ASN A 240 -10.79 5.30 -9.78
CA ASN A 240 -10.57 6.03 -11.04
C ASN A 240 -11.83 6.12 -11.94
N GLY A 241 -12.99 5.67 -11.44
CA GLY A 241 -14.26 5.69 -12.17
C GLY A 241 -14.24 4.80 -13.41
N ARG A 242 -13.65 3.61 -13.31
CA ARG A 242 -13.65 2.60 -14.39
C ARG A 242 -14.15 1.26 -13.87
N ALA A 243 -15.17 0.73 -14.54
CA ALA A 243 -15.66 -0.62 -14.30
C ALA A 243 -14.84 -1.68 -15.05
N THR A 244 -14.26 -1.30 -16.19
CA THR A 244 -13.46 -2.17 -17.06
C THR A 244 -12.16 -1.46 -17.40
N GLY A 245 -11.05 -2.19 -17.30
CA GLY A 245 -9.69 -1.67 -17.51
C GLY A 245 -8.64 -2.61 -16.95
N ILE A 246 -7.37 -2.31 -17.18
CA ILE A 246 -6.26 -3.03 -16.56
C ILE A 246 -5.59 -2.16 -15.50
N VAL A 247 -5.43 -2.69 -14.31
CA VAL A 247 -4.78 -2.01 -13.18
C VAL A 247 -3.34 -2.47 -13.09
N VAL A 248 -2.42 -1.52 -13.18
CA VAL A 248 -0.99 -1.73 -12.99
C VAL A 248 -0.63 -1.25 -11.59
N ASP A 249 -0.53 -2.20 -10.66
CA ASP A 249 -0.20 -1.95 -9.26
C ASP A 249 1.29 -2.20 -9.03
N SER A 250 2.05 -1.14 -8.76
CA SER A 250 3.47 -1.19 -8.39
C SER A 250 3.61 -0.98 -6.88
N GLY A 251 3.68 -2.10 -6.16
CA GLY A 251 3.77 -2.13 -4.70
C GLY A 251 5.19 -2.24 -4.16
N ALA A 252 5.31 -2.51 -2.86
CA ALA A 252 6.60 -2.75 -2.23
C ALA A 252 7.30 -4.02 -2.74
N THR A 253 6.62 -5.17 -2.76
CA THR A 253 7.26 -6.44 -3.14
C THR A 253 7.29 -6.73 -4.64
N HIS A 254 6.23 -6.35 -5.35
CA HIS A 254 6.04 -6.75 -6.74
C HIS A 254 5.24 -5.69 -7.49
N THR A 255 5.39 -5.71 -8.81
CA THR A 255 4.51 -5.01 -9.74
C THR A 255 3.61 -6.03 -10.41
N SER A 256 2.31 -5.73 -10.47
CA SER A 256 1.31 -6.63 -11.06
C SER A 256 0.44 -5.89 -12.06
N ALA A 257 0.04 -6.59 -13.12
CA ALA A 257 -1.00 -6.14 -14.04
C ALA A 257 -2.22 -7.04 -13.88
N ILE A 258 -3.34 -6.43 -13.52
CA ILE A 258 -4.56 -7.10 -13.12
C ILE A 258 -5.71 -6.59 -14.00
N PRO A 259 -6.22 -7.42 -14.93
CA PRO A 259 -7.33 -7.02 -15.78
C PRO A 259 -8.65 -7.13 -15.02
N VAL A 260 -9.42 -6.05 -15.08
CA VAL A 260 -10.75 -5.91 -14.48
C VAL A 260 -11.77 -5.72 -15.59
N GLN A 261 -12.84 -6.52 -15.55
CA GLN A 261 -13.95 -6.43 -16.49
C GLN A 261 -15.27 -6.38 -15.72
N ASP A 262 -16.02 -5.30 -15.90
CA ASP A 262 -17.31 -5.06 -15.26
C ASP A 262 -17.30 -5.26 -13.73
N GLY A 263 -16.17 -4.94 -13.08
CA GLY A 263 -15.95 -5.15 -11.63
C GLY A 263 -15.31 -6.44 -11.21
N PHE A 264 -15.11 -7.37 -12.12
CA PHE A 264 -14.56 -8.68 -11.82
C PHE A 264 -13.11 -8.73 -12.25
N VAL A 265 -12.27 -9.33 -11.42
CA VAL A 265 -10.87 -9.60 -11.78
C VAL A 265 -10.79 -10.88 -12.60
N LEU A 266 -10.24 -10.78 -13.81
CA LEU A 266 -9.94 -11.92 -14.65
C LEU A 266 -8.71 -12.65 -14.09
N SER A 267 -8.95 -13.61 -13.22
CA SER A 267 -7.89 -14.21 -12.38
C SER A 267 -6.88 -15.03 -13.19
N GLN A 268 -7.30 -15.60 -14.32
CA GLN A 268 -6.44 -16.31 -15.27
C GLN A 268 -5.41 -15.42 -15.99
N ALA A 269 -5.66 -14.10 -16.04
CA ALA A 269 -4.84 -13.15 -16.77
C ALA A 269 -4.05 -12.19 -15.85
N ILE A 270 -3.92 -12.55 -14.56
CA ILE A 270 -3.08 -11.81 -13.62
C ILE A 270 -1.62 -12.15 -13.91
N VAL A 271 -0.80 -11.13 -14.17
CA VAL A 271 0.65 -11.28 -14.35
C VAL A 271 1.36 -10.46 -13.29
N LYS A 272 2.38 -11.05 -12.66
CA LYS A 272 3.17 -10.43 -11.58
C LYS A 272 4.65 -10.53 -11.90
N SER A 273 5.40 -9.50 -11.52
CA SER A 273 6.86 -9.48 -11.57
C SER A 273 7.40 -9.08 -10.20
N PRO A 274 8.46 -9.74 -9.68
CA PRO A 274 9.07 -9.43 -8.38
C PRO A 274 9.85 -8.10 -8.37
N LEU A 275 9.60 -7.23 -9.36
CA LEU A 275 10.15 -5.90 -9.47
C LEU A 275 9.20 -4.93 -8.76
N GLY A 276 9.48 -4.61 -7.50
CA GLY A 276 8.75 -3.61 -6.71
C GLY A 276 9.68 -2.65 -5.97
N GLY A 277 9.15 -1.88 -5.01
CA GLY A 277 9.94 -0.95 -4.20
C GLY A 277 11.09 -1.59 -3.39
N ASP A 278 10.94 -2.84 -2.95
CA ASP A 278 11.97 -3.60 -2.24
C ASP A 278 13.13 -3.98 -3.17
N TYR A 279 12.83 -4.31 -4.42
CA TYR A 279 13.85 -4.52 -5.44
C TYR A 279 14.63 -3.24 -5.70
N ILE A 280 13.95 -2.10 -5.85
CA ILE A 280 14.61 -0.79 -5.99
C ILE A 280 15.44 -0.45 -4.75
N SER A 281 14.99 -0.84 -3.55
CA SER A 281 15.72 -0.62 -2.29
C SER A 281 17.01 -1.41 -2.24
N MET A 282 16.95 -2.65 -2.71
CA MET A 282 18.14 -3.49 -2.86
C MET A 282 19.10 -2.91 -3.90
N GLN A 283 18.61 -2.40 -5.03
CA GLN A 283 19.49 -1.77 -6.05
C GLN A 283 20.14 -0.49 -5.53
N CYS A 284 19.41 0.37 -4.82
CA CYS A 284 19.98 1.54 -4.15
C CYS A 284 21.07 1.14 -3.16
N LYS A 285 20.82 0.10 -2.34
CA LYS A 285 21.81 -0.40 -1.39
C LYS A 285 23.10 -0.86 -2.09
N ASN A 286 22.96 -1.64 -3.16
CA ASN A 286 24.10 -2.13 -3.94
C ASN A 286 24.87 -0.97 -4.56
N PHE A 287 24.17 0.00 -5.16
CA PHE A 287 24.79 1.19 -5.73
C PHE A 287 25.58 2.00 -4.68
N LEU A 288 25.03 2.20 -3.49
CA LEU A 288 25.72 2.94 -2.42
C LEU A 288 26.94 2.17 -1.90
N GLN A 289 26.86 0.84 -1.80
CA GLN A 289 28.00 0.00 -1.44
C GLN A 289 29.11 0.01 -2.50
N GLU A 290 28.75 0.03 -3.79
CA GLU A 290 29.72 0.12 -4.89
C GLU A 290 30.47 1.45 -4.91
N ASN A 291 29.85 2.53 -4.44
CA ASN A 291 30.45 3.86 -4.34
C ASN A 291 31.10 4.14 -2.97
N ASP A 292 31.29 3.11 -2.11
CA ASP A 292 31.89 3.22 -0.77
C ASP A 292 31.16 4.25 0.14
N VAL A 293 29.84 4.40 -0.04
CA VAL A 293 29.00 5.28 0.79
C VAL A 293 28.50 4.52 2.01
N GLU A 294 28.89 4.98 3.20
CA GLU A 294 28.48 4.38 4.47
C GLU A 294 27.01 4.69 4.79
N LEU A 295 26.17 3.65 4.83
CA LEU A 295 24.77 3.74 5.21
C LEU A 295 24.60 3.68 6.73
N THR A 296 24.65 4.85 7.39
CA THR A 296 24.44 4.94 8.84
C THR A 296 23.03 5.46 9.16
N PRO A 297 22.21 4.69 9.89
CA PRO A 297 20.89 5.16 10.33
C PRO A 297 20.95 6.33 11.33
N PRO A 298 19.91 7.18 11.37
CA PRO A 298 19.85 8.35 12.25
C PRO A 298 20.06 8.05 13.74
N TYR A 299 19.65 6.88 14.23
CA TYR A 299 19.71 6.56 15.65
C TYR A 299 21.14 6.39 16.18
N LEU A 300 22.12 6.10 15.31
CA LEU A 300 23.53 6.00 15.68
C LEU A 300 24.21 7.36 15.81
N ILE A 301 23.64 8.40 15.19
CA ILE A 301 24.33 9.68 15.00
C ILE A 301 24.03 10.64 16.16
N GLY A 302 25.08 11.06 16.86
CA GLY A 302 25.04 12.04 17.96
C GLY A 302 25.29 13.47 17.48
N GLY A 303 26.17 13.62 16.50
CA GLY A 303 26.46 14.88 15.83
C GLY A 303 27.10 14.61 14.48
N LYS A 304 26.95 15.57 13.56
CA LYS A 304 27.55 15.54 12.21
C LYS A 304 28.42 16.77 11.99
N GLU A 305 29.49 16.60 11.23
CA GLU A 305 30.29 17.70 10.70
C GLU A 305 29.95 17.92 9.23
N VAL A 306 30.04 19.16 8.76
CA VAL A 306 29.89 19.47 7.34
C VAL A 306 31.19 19.07 6.64
N VAL A 307 31.12 18.01 5.84
CA VAL A 307 32.22 17.56 4.98
C VAL A 307 32.12 18.23 3.61
N LYS A 308 33.13 18.10 2.74
CA LYS A 308 32.96 18.51 1.34
C LYS A 308 32.24 17.42 0.55
N GLU A 309 31.73 17.77 -0.62
CA GLU A 309 31.05 16.83 -1.51
C GLU A 309 31.91 15.59 -1.78
N ARG A 310 31.32 14.39 -1.66
CA ARG A 310 31.97 13.08 -1.84
C ARG A 310 33.09 12.72 -0.84
N GLU A 311 33.36 13.56 0.16
CA GLU A 311 34.25 13.17 1.25
C GLU A 311 33.53 12.24 2.22
N LYS A 312 34.27 11.31 2.83
CA LYS A 312 33.71 10.39 3.83
C LYS A 312 33.07 11.18 4.98
N ALA A 313 31.87 10.78 5.36
CA ALA A 313 31.15 11.42 6.46
C ALA A 313 31.97 11.41 7.75
N ARG A 314 31.99 12.56 8.43
CA ARG A 314 32.53 12.69 9.78
C ARG A 314 31.36 12.89 10.73
N TRP A 315 31.01 11.81 11.42
CA TRP A 315 29.93 11.81 12.40
C TRP A 315 30.42 11.23 13.72
N THR A 316 29.82 11.70 14.80
CA THR A 316 30.10 11.22 16.15
C THR A 316 28.98 10.28 16.59
N PRO A 317 29.30 9.10 17.14
CA PRO A 317 28.27 8.18 17.58
C PRO A 317 27.56 8.69 18.83
N ARG A 318 26.25 8.45 18.92
CA ARG A 318 25.48 8.70 20.14
C ARG A 318 26.04 7.86 21.28
N ARG A 319 26.14 8.49 22.45
CA ARG A 319 26.46 7.80 23.71
C ARG A 319 25.18 7.16 24.25
N ASN A 320 25.30 5.98 24.86
CA ASN A 320 24.22 5.25 25.53
C ASN A 320 23.10 4.70 24.61
N ILE A 321 23.46 4.02 23.52
CA ILE A 321 22.47 3.33 22.67
C ILE A 321 22.25 1.92 23.23
N PRO A 322 20.99 1.45 23.38
CA PRO A 322 20.70 0.06 23.71
C PRO A 322 21.27 -0.91 22.66
N GLU A 323 21.61 -2.13 23.06
CA GLU A 323 21.96 -3.21 22.11
C GLU A 323 20.74 -3.56 21.26
N VAL A 324 20.82 -3.24 19.97
CA VAL A 324 19.74 -3.48 19.01
C VAL A 324 19.98 -4.77 18.22
N THR A 325 18.89 -5.41 17.81
CA THR A 325 18.95 -6.60 16.97
C THR A 325 19.31 -6.24 15.52
N THR A 326 19.75 -7.24 14.76
CA THR A 326 20.06 -7.08 13.33
C THR A 326 18.83 -6.77 12.49
N SER A 327 17.66 -7.33 12.82
CA SER A 327 16.40 -7.08 12.11
C SER A 327 15.96 -5.61 12.26
N TRP A 328 16.04 -5.06 13.48
CA TRP A 328 15.72 -3.65 13.71
C TRP A 328 16.72 -2.71 13.03
N HIS A 329 18.03 -3.01 13.10
CA HIS A 329 19.04 -2.23 12.38
C HIS A 329 18.76 -2.22 10.87
N ASN A 330 18.49 -3.38 10.28
CA ASN A 330 18.17 -3.50 8.85
C ASN A 330 16.91 -2.70 8.47
N TYR A 331 15.90 -2.68 9.33
CA TYR A 331 14.70 -1.85 9.12
C TYR A 331 15.03 -0.35 9.09
N MET A 332 15.85 0.13 10.02
CA MET A 332 16.27 1.54 10.06
C MET A 332 17.15 1.92 8.86
N VAL A 333 18.05 1.03 8.42
CA VAL A 333 18.81 1.21 7.17
C VAL A 333 17.88 1.27 5.96
N LYS A 334 16.88 0.38 5.89
CA LYS A 334 15.88 0.39 4.81
C LYS A 334 15.13 1.72 4.75
N LYS A 335 14.83 2.35 5.89
CA LYS A 335 14.18 3.67 5.93
C LYS A 335 15.02 4.79 5.33
N VAL A 336 16.34 4.81 5.59
CA VAL A 336 17.25 5.78 4.97
C VAL A 336 17.30 5.58 3.45
N ILE A 337 17.34 4.32 2.99
CA ILE A 337 17.31 4.02 1.57
C ILE A 337 15.99 4.47 0.94
N GLN A 338 14.86 4.25 1.61
CA GLN A 338 13.54 4.68 1.13
C GLN A 338 13.41 6.20 1.04
N ASP A 339 14.04 6.93 1.96
CA ASP A 339 14.11 8.39 1.91
C ASP A 339 14.93 8.86 0.69
N PHE A 340 16.13 8.30 0.50
CA PHE A 340 16.94 8.54 -0.71
C PHE A 340 16.16 8.23 -2.01
N GLN A 341 15.40 7.14 -2.03
CA GLN A 341 14.57 6.80 -3.19
C GLN A 341 13.51 7.84 -3.50
N ALA A 342 12.80 8.31 -2.47
CA ALA A 342 11.71 9.25 -2.62
C ALA A 342 12.21 10.64 -3.04
N SER A 343 13.42 11.02 -2.61
CA SER A 343 14.00 12.34 -2.88
C SER A 343 14.85 12.40 -4.16
N SER A 344 15.58 11.34 -4.49
CA SER A 344 16.61 11.40 -5.55
C SER A 344 16.23 10.67 -6.84
N LEU A 345 15.48 9.56 -6.79
CA LEU A 345 15.24 8.76 -7.98
C LEU A 345 14.17 9.36 -8.89
N GLN A 346 14.37 9.19 -10.20
CA GLN A 346 13.40 9.62 -11.21
C GLN A 346 13.40 8.65 -12.39
N VAL A 347 12.21 8.32 -12.91
CA VAL A 347 12.08 7.54 -14.13
C VAL A 347 12.21 8.45 -15.35
N SER A 348 13.08 8.10 -16.29
CA SER A 348 13.16 8.79 -17.58
C SER A 348 11.91 8.50 -18.43
N GLU A 349 11.37 9.52 -19.10
CA GLU A 349 10.22 9.34 -19.99
C GLU A 349 10.55 8.50 -21.22
N THR A 350 11.76 8.61 -21.76
CA THR A 350 12.30 7.74 -22.82
C THR A 350 13.07 6.57 -22.21
N PRO A 351 13.27 5.47 -22.96
CA PRO A 351 14.27 4.48 -22.60
C PRO A 351 15.59 5.14 -22.21
N TYR A 352 16.27 4.57 -21.21
CA TYR A 352 17.49 5.15 -20.66
C TYR A 352 18.55 5.33 -21.76
N ASP A 353 18.94 6.60 -21.95
CA ASP A 353 20.06 7.00 -22.77
C ASP A 353 20.94 7.94 -21.94
N GLU A 354 22.18 7.53 -21.71
CA GLU A 354 23.12 8.24 -20.84
C GLU A 354 23.37 9.68 -21.32
N LYS A 355 23.36 9.92 -22.63
CA LYS A 355 23.57 11.26 -23.21
C LYS A 355 22.42 12.20 -22.92
N THR A 356 21.19 11.72 -23.12
CA THR A 356 19.98 12.51 -22.83
C THR A 356 19.89 12.80 -21.34
N VAL A 357 20.12 11.79 -20.50
CA VAL A 357 20.01 11.89 -19.06
C VAL A 357 21.09 12.79 -18.44
N SER A 358 22.31 12.79 -18.98
CA SER A 358 23.41 13.63 -18.49
C SER A 358 23.19 15.12 -18.71
N SER A 359 22.23 15.51 -19.57
CA SER A 359 21.84 16.91 -19.75
C SER A 359 20.87 17.41 -18.68
N ILE A 360 20.27 16.51 -17.89
CA ILE A 360 19.32 16.85 -16.84
C ILE A 360 20.09 17.27 -15.57
N PRO A 361 19.71 18.37 -14.89
CA PRO A 361 20.38 18.84 -13.68
C PRO A 361 20.48 17.78 -12.59
N THR A 362 21.60 17.76 -11.87
CA THR A 362 21.80 16.90 -10.70
C THR A 362 20.84 17.25 -9.57
N VAL A 363 20.58 16.29 -8.67
CA VAL A 363 19.84 16.53 -7.43
C VAL A 363 20.78 16.29 -6.26
N HIS A 364 20.87 17.29 -5.40
CA HIS A 364 21.60 17.21 -4.16
C HIS A 364 20.85 16.36 -3.14
N TYR A 365 21.54 15.42 -2.49
CA TYR A 365 20.99 14.69 -1.35
C TYR A 365 22.03 14.55 -0.25
N GLU A 366 21.61 14.84 0.99
CA GLU A 366 22.43 14.68 2.19
C GLU A 366 21.89 13.51 3.01
N PHE A 367 22.76 12.52 3.26
CA PHE A 367 22.47 11.40 4.14
C PHE A 367 22.51 11.82 5.61
N PRO A 368 21.85 11.06 6.51
CA PRO A 368 21.81 11.39 7.93
C PRO A 368 23.18 11.58 8.59
N ASN A 369 24.21 10.87 8.11
CA ASN A 369 25.58 10.95 8.63
C ASN A 369 26.35 12.21 8.18
N GLY A 370 25.76 13.05 7.32
CA GLY A 370 26.40 14.24 6.77
C GLY A 370 27.13 14.01 5.44
N TYR A 371 27.19 12.76 4.94
CA TYR A 371 27.64 12.52 3.57
C TYR A 371 26.65 13.16 2.60
N HIS A 372 27.14 13.92 1.63
CA HIS A 372 26.30 14.47 0.57
C HIS A 372 27.01 14.40 -0.77
N GLN A 373 26.20 14.27 -1.80
CA GLN A 373 26.65 14.18 -3.18
C GLN A 373 25.54 14.71 -4.10
N ASP A 374 25.96 15.31 -5.21
CA ASP A 374 25.07 15.62 -6.31
C ASP A 374 24.88 14.37 -7.19
N PHE A 375 23.64 13.89 -7.23
CA PHE A 375 23.27 12.70 -8.00
C PHE A 375 22.78 13.08 -9.41
N GLY A 376 23.46 12.56 -10.42
CA GLY A 376 23.22 12.85 -11.84
C GLY A 376 22.50 11.73 -12.58
N SER A 377 23.22 11.05 -13.47
CA SER A 377 22.65 10.05 -14.39
C SER A 377 22.25 8.74 -13.71
N GLU A 378 22.89 8.41 -12.60
CA GLU A 378 22.67 7.23 -11.78
C GLU A 378 21.24 7.15 -11.22
N ARG A 379 20.61 8.30 -10.95
CA ARG A 379 19.27 8.37 -10.36
C ARG A 379 18.18 7.89 -11.32
N PHE A 380 18.48 7.86 -12.63
CA PHE A 380 17.60 7.34 -13.67
C PHE A 380 17.88 5.87 -13.98
N ARG A 381 19.12 5.41 -13.78
CA ARG A 381 19.52 4.04 -14.06
C ARG A 381 18.85 3.03 -13.12
N ILE A 382 18.74 3.36 -11.84
CA ILE A 382 18.14 2.47 -10.83
C ILE A 382 16.65 2.16 -11.13
N PRO A 383 15.78 3.17 -11.31
CA PRO A 383 14.36 2.91 -11.59
C PRO A 383 14.10 2.40 -13.02
N GLU A 384 15.05 2.51 -13.95
CA GLU A 384 14.95 1.90 -15.29
C GLU A 384 14.77 0.38 -15.22
N ALA A 385 15.30 -0.27 -14.19
CA ALA A 385 15.18 -1.71 -13.99
C ALA A 385 13.72 -2.20 -13.89
N LEU A 386 12.75 -1.32 -13.59
CA LEU A 386 11.32 -1.66 -13.63
C LEU A 386 10.83 -1.88 -15.07
N PHE A 387 11.38 -1.15 -16.03
CA PHE A 387 10.98 -1.19 -17.44
C PHE A 387 11.85 -2.12 -18.26
N ASP A 388 13.16 -2.07 -18.02
CA ASP A 388 14.14 -2.92 -18.66
C ASP A 388 15.08 -3.53 -17.60
N PRO A 389 14.78 -4.75 -17.13
CA PRO A 389 15.60 -5.44 -16.15
C PRO A 389 17.03 -5.72 -16.64
N SER A 390 17.29 -5.67 -17.95
CA SER A 390 18.62 -5.94 -18.52
C SER A 390 19.63 -4.81 -18.29
N VAL A 391 19.17 -3.60 -17.98
CA VAL A 391 20.01 -2.40 -17.80
C VAL A 391 20.81 -2.42 -16.49
N VAL A 392 20.35 -3.19 -15.49
CA VAL A 392 21.01 -3.29 -14.18
C VAL A 392 21.63 -4.67 -14.00
N GLN A 393 22.97 -4.72 -14.10
CA GLN A 393 23.75 -5.90 -13.77
C GLN A 393 23.87 -6.03 -12.25
N ILE A 394 23.27 -7.06 -11.66
CA ILE A 394 23.52 -7.42 -10.26
C ILE A 394 24.82 -8.24 -10.21
N ARG A 395 25.80 -7.84 -9.40
CA ARG A 395 26.96 -8.70 -9.09
C ARG A 395 26.46 -10.01 -8.46
N GLY A 396 26.63 -11.14 -9.16
CA GLY A 396 26.29 -12.47 -8.67
C GLY A 396 25.48 -13.35 -9.63
N GLY A 397 25.03 -12.82 -10.77
CA GLY A 397 24.40 -13.60 -11.83
C GLY A 397 23.58 -12.73 -12.74
N GLN A 398 23.49 -13.11 -14.02
CA GLN A 398 22.45 -12.58 -14.90
C GLN A 398 21.11 -12.80 -14.19
N VAL A 399 20.38 -11.72 -13.91
CA VAL A 399 18.93 -11.85 -13.77
C VAL A 399 18.50 -12.42 -15.11
N GLY A 400 18.14 -13.71 -15.11
CA GLY A 400 17.81 -14.41 -16.32
C GLY A 400 16.75 -13.62 -17.09
N ASN A 401 16.66 -13.89 -18.39
CA ASN A 401 15.61 -13.43 -19.31
C ASN A 401 14.16 -13.73 -18.86
N THR A 402 13.92 -14.04 -17.59
CA THR A 402 12.65 -14.42 -16.96
C THR A 402 11.95 -13.27 -16.25
N MET A 403 12.62 -12.15 -15.93
CA MET A 403 11.93 -11.00 -15.31
C MET A 403 11.31 -10.10 -16.39
N LEU A 404 10.02 -9.83 -16.25
CA LEU A 404 9.25 -9.02 -17.17
C LEU A 404 9.20 -7.57 -16.66
N GLY A 405 9.57 -6.63 -17.51
CA GLY A 405 9.38 -5.20 -17.24
C GLY A 405 7.89 -4.80 -17.29
N VAL A 406 7.53 -3.66 -16.69
CA VAL A 406 6.12 -3.25 -16.50
C VAL A 406 5.30 -3.29 -17.79
N GLY A 407 5.82 -2.77 -18.90
CA GLY A 407 5.09 -2.80 -20.17
C GLY A 407 4.85 -4.20 -20.73
N HIS A 408 5.79 -5.13 -20.51
CA HIS A 408 5.61 -6.53 -20.93
C HIS A 408 4.57 -7.23 -20.05
N ILE A 409 4.56 -6.99 -18.74
CA ILE A 409 3.53 -7.54 -17.83
C ILE A 409 2.13 -7.14 -18.31
N VAL A 410 1.94 -5.88 -18.71
CA VAL A 410 0.66 -5.37 -19.22
C VAL A 410 0.26 -6.06 -20.52
N THR A 411 1.16 -6.13 -21.52
CA THR A 411 0.83 -6.74 -22.81
C THR A 411 0.60 -8.25 -22.69
N THR A 412 1.36 -8.95 -21.84
CA THR A 412 1.13 -10.37 -21.52
C THR A 412 -0.21 -10.57 -20.86
N SER A 413 -0.55 -9.76 -19.85
CA SER A 413 -1.85 -9.85 -19.14
C SER A 413 -3.03 -9.64 -20.09
N VAL A 414 -2.98 -8.61 -20.94
CA VAL A 414 -4.03 -8.37 -21.95
C VAL A 414 -4.03 -9.47 -23.04
N GLY A 415 -2.86 -10.02 -23.38
CA GLY A 415 -2.73 -11.14 -24.32
C GLY A 415 -3.35 -12.45 -23.82
N MET A 416 -3.39 -12.67 -22.51
CA MET A 416 -4.08 -13.79 -21.87
C MET A 416 -5.60 -13.61 -21.81
N CYS A 417 -6.11 -12.40 -22.06
CA CYS A 417 -7.54 -12.12 -22.12
C CYS A 417 -8.12 -12.39 -23.51
N ASP A 418 -9.44 -12.60 -23.56
CA ASP A 418 -10.19 -12.80 -24.81
C ASP A 418 -10.04 -11.59 -25.74
N VAL A 419 -10.03 -11.85 -27.05
CA VAL A 419 -9.76 -10.82 -28.07
C VAL A 419 -10.73 -9.65 -27.99
N ASP A 420 -12.00 -9.92 -27.65
CA ASP A 420 -13.07 -8.93 -27.60
C ASP A 420 -12.93 -7.93 -26.44
N VAL A 421 -12.26 -8.33 -25.35
CA VAL A 421 -12.10 -7.46 -24.17
C VAL A 421 -10.85 -6.58 -24.28
N ARG A 422 -9.85 -6.97 -25.08
CA ARG A 422 -8.56 -6.26 -25.19
C ARG A 422 -8.70 -4.77 -25.56
N PRO A 423 -9.56 -4.35 -26.50
CA PRO A 423 -9.74 -2.93 -26.82
C PRO A 423 -10.22 -2.13 -25.60
N SER A 424 -11.11 -2.71 -24.78
CA SER A 424 -11.61 -2.05 -23.56
C SER A 424 -10.53 -1.96 -22.47
N LEU A 425 -9.68 -2.99 -22.34
CA LEU A 425 -8.57 -3.01 -21.38
C LEU A 425 -7.50 -1.96 -21.73
N TYR A 426 -7.04 -1.89 -22.99
CA TYR A 426 -6.10 -0.87 -23.43
C TYR A 426 -6.70 0.55 -23.42
N GLY A 427 -8.02 0.66 -23.62
CA GLY A 427 -8.77 1.91 -23.53
C GLY A 427 -8.96 2.41 -22.09
N SER A 428 -8.50 1.69 -21.07
CA SER A 428 -8.55 2.08 -19.66
C SER A 428 -7.43 1.39 -18.86
N VAL A 429 -6.19 1.82 -19.07
CA VAL A 429 -5.04 1.41 -18.26
C VAL A 429 -4.97 2.31 -17.04
N VAL A 430 -5.03 1.78 -15.83
CA VAL A 430 -4.84 2.52 -14.57
C VAL A 430 -3.41 2.28 -14.10
N GLY A 431 -2.60 3.33 -13.95
CA GLY A 431 -1.19 3.20 -13.58
C GLY A 431 -0.50 4.55 -13.44
N PHE A 432 0.84 4.55 -13.47
CA PHE A 432 1.65 5.76 -13.36
C PHE A 432 1.97 6.37 -14.75
N PRO A 433 2.02 7.72 -14.87
CA PRO A 433 1.47 8.41 -16.03
C PRO A 433 2.38 8.59 -17.28
N GLU A 434 3.69 8.80 -17.14
CA GLU A 434 4.48 9.32 -18.27
C GLU A 434 5.23 8.22 -19.03
N ARG A 435 6.13 7.50 -18.35
CA ARG A 435 6.95 6.47 -18.98
C ARG A 435 6.14 5.24 -19.42
N LEU A 436 5.19 4.81 -18.60
CA LEU A 436 4.33 3.67 -18.93
C LEU A 436 3.50 3.94 -20.19
N ASN A 437 3.00 5.16 -20.36
CA ASN A 437 2.24 5.54 -21.56
C ASN A 437 3.09 5.40 -22.83
N ARG A 438 4.33 5.91 -22.80
CA ARG A 438 5.24 5.84 -23.94
C ARG A 438 5.66 4.39 -24.24
N ASP A 439 6.03 3.62 -23.23
CA ASP A 439 6.43 2.21 -23.42
C ASP A 439 5.27 1.36 -23.98
N LEU A 440 4.04 1.56 -23.50
CA LEU A 440 2.87 0.88 -24.02
C LEU A 440 2.51 1.33 -25.44
N SER A 441 2.66 2.62 -25.77
CA SER A 441 2.35 3.13 -27.12
C SER A 441 3.17 2.48 -28.24
N VAL A 442 4.38 2.01 -27.93
CA VAL A 442 5.26 1.30 -28.87
C VAL A 442 4.95 -0.19 -28.96
N ARG A 443 4.43 -0.80 -27.89
CA ARG A 443 4.15 -2.25 -27.82
C ARG A 443 2.74 -2.63 -28.25
N ILE A 444 1.77 -1.72 -28.11
CA ILE A 444 0.38 -1.99 -28.42
C ILE A 444 0.15 -1.93 -29.94
N PRO A 445 -0.61 -2.88 -30.52
CA PRO A 445 -0.98 -2.83 -31.94
C PRO A 445 -1.67 -1.51 -32.31
N SER A 446 -1.33 -0.93 -33.46
CA SER A 446 -1.90 0.34 -33.93
C SER A 446 -3.42 0.33 -34.13
N SER A 447 -4.04 -0.86 -34.18
CA SER A 447 -5.50 -1.04 -34.23
C SER A 447 -6.21 -0.75 -32.90
N MET A 448 -5.48 -0.71 -31.78
CA MET A 448 -6.03 -0.52 -30.43
C MET A 448 -5.66 0.86 -29.89
N ARG A 449 -6.65 1.57 -29.31
CA ARG A 449 -6.43 2.89 -28.73
C ARG A 449 -6.00 2.77 -27.27
N LEU A 450 -4.78 3.20 -26.96
CA LEU A 450 -4.31 3.33 -25.59
C LEU A 450 -4.91 4.57 -24.91
N LYS A 451 -5.41 4.38 -23.68
CA LYS A 451 -5.74 5.48 -22.77
C LYS A 451 -5.27 5.13 -21.36
N LEU A 452 -4.19 5.77 -20.95
CA LEU A 452 -3.69 5.71 -19.59
C LEU A 452 -4.46 6.68 -18.69
N ILE A 453 -4.77 6.23 -17.50
CA ILE A 453 -5.46 6.94 -16.43
C ILE A 453 -4.59 6.83 -15.19
N SER A 454 -4.31 7.97 -14.60
CA SER A 454 -3.53 8.08 -13.39
C SER A 454 -4.18 9.12 -12.51
N ALA A 455 -4.31 8.85 -11.21
CA ALA A 455 -4.74 9.87 -10.27
C ALA A 455 -3.70 11.01 -10.25
N ASN A 456 -4.16 12.26 -10.10
CA ASN A 456 -3.31 13.44 -10.20
C ASN A 456 -2.44 13.60 -8.94
N GLY A 457 -2.97 13.24 -7.77
CA GLY A 457 -2.24 13.29 -6.51
C GLY A 457 -1.36 12.07 -6.26
N CYS A 458 -0.14 12.28 -5.74
CA CYS A 458 0.71 11.19 -5.25
C CYS A 458 0.01 10.40 -4.13
N ALA A 459 -0.73 11.10 -3.27
CA ALA A 459 -1.54 10.52 -2.21
C ALA A 459 -2.63 9.58 -2.75
N GLU A 460 -3.40 10.04 -3.74
CA GLU A 460 -4.45 9.25 -4.40
C GLU A 460 -3.90 8.00 -5.09
N ARG A 461 -2.68 8.07 -5.67
CA ARG A 461 -1.99 6.91 -6.23
C ARG A 461 -1.52 5.93 -5.15
N ARG A 462 -1.03 6.45 -4.02
CA ARG A 462 -0.54 5.64 -2.90
C ARG A 462 -1.67 4.81 -2.28
N PHE A 463 -2.82 5.40 -2.00
CA PHE A 463 -3.95 4.75 -1.33
C PHE A 463 -5.23 4.67 -2.18
N GLY A 464 -5.07 4.55 -3.51
CA GLY A 464 -6.20 4.48 -4.44
C GLY A 464 -7.14 3.28 -4.21
N ALA A 465 -6.62 2.14 -3.76
CA ALA A 465 -7.45 1.00 -3.36
C ALA A 465 -8.30 1.33 -2.12
N TRP A 466 -7.74 2.03 -1.14
CA TRP A 466 -8.49 2.50 0.03
C TRP A 466 -9.58 3.51 -0.36
N ILE A 467 -9.29 4.48 -1.24
CA ILE A 467 -10.29 5.43 -1.76
C ILE A 467 -11.44 4.68 -2.44
N GLY A 468 -11.11 3.68 -3.27
CA GLY A 468 -12.10 2.84 -3.91
C GLY A 468 -13.01 2.11 -2.91
N GLY A 469 -12.43 1.62 -1.81
CA GLY A 469 -13.17 1.02 -0.70
C GLY A 469 -14.06 2.02 0.04
N SER A 470 -13.55 3.23 0.31
CA SER A 470 -14.30 4.34 0.94
C SER A 470 -15.53 4.72 0.11
N ILE A 471 -15.37 4.85 -1.20
CA ILE A 471 -16.48 5.12 -2.12
C ILE A 471 -17.44 3.93 -2.15
N LEU A 472 -16.95 2.71 -2.29
CA LEU A 472 -17.79 1.51 -2.41
C LEU A 472 -18.66 1.29 -1.15
N ALA A 473 -18.05 1.41 0.02
CA ALA A 473 -18.74 1.23 1.30
C ALA A 473 -19.81 2.32 1.55
N SER A 474 -19.69 3.48 0.90
CA SER A 474 -20.67 4.58 1.00
C SER A 474 -21.90 4.45 0.09
N ILE A 475 -21.90 3.50 -0.84
CA ILE A 475 -22.96 3.40 -1.84
C ILE A 475 -24.15 2.60 -1.30
N GLY A 476 -25.35 3.20 -1.30
CA GLY A 476 -26.57 2.53 -0.81
C GLY A 476 -26.89 1.21 -1.52
N THR A 477 -26.61 1.06 -2.82
CA THR A 477 -26.82 -0.21 -3.54
C THR A 477 -25.87 -1.32 -3.09
N PHE A 478 -24.73 -0.96 -2.48
CA PHE A 478 -23.78 -1.92 -1.93
C PHE A 478 -24.26 -2.52 -0.60
N GLN A 479 -25.26 -1.93 0.05
CA GLN A 479 -25.79 -2.44 1.31
C GLN A 479 -26.29 -3.90 1.23
N GLN A 480 -26.72 -4.33 0.03
CA GLN A 480 -27.21 -5.69 -0.22
C GLN A 480 -26.08 -6.72 -0.41
N MET A 481 -24.82 -6.27 -0.55
CA MET A 481 -23.67 -7.14 -0.79
C MET A 481 -22.93 -7.51 0.49
N TRP A 482 -23.17 -6.78 1.59
CA TRP A 482 -22.59 -7.11 2.88
C TRP A 482 -23.01 -8.48 3.35
N ILE A 483 -22.06 -9.21 3.95
CA ILE A 483 -22.36 -10.43 4.68
C ILE A 483 -22.64 -10.00 6.11
N SER A 484 -23.86 -10.21 6.59
CA SER A 484 -24.21 -9.91 7.99
C SER A 484 -23.72 -11.00 8.93
N ASN A 485 -23.51 -10.66 10.21
CA ASN A 485 -23.13 -11.64 11.22
C ASN A 485 -24.19 -12.77 11.34
N GLN A 486 -25.47 -12.43 11.25
CA GLN A 486 -26.54 -13.42 11.25
C GLN A 486 -26.45 -14.39 10.07
N GLU A 487 -26.16 -13.91 8.85
CA GLU A 487 -25.95 -14.77 7.69
C GLU A 487 -24.72 -15.68 7.85
N TYR A 488 -23.68 -15.19 8.51
CA TYR A 488 -22.49 -15.98 8.84
C TYR A 488 -22.80 -17.09 9.84
N GLU A 489 -23.54 -16.81 10.91
CA GLU A 489 -23.97 -17.80 11.91
C GLU A 489 -24.91 -18.86 11.31
N GLU A 490 -25.83 -18.46 10.43
CA GLU A 490 -26.80 -19.36 9.80
C GLU A 490 -26.20 -20.18 8.64
N GLY A 491 -25.29 -19.58 7.86
CA GLY A 491 -24.66 -20.19 6.67
C GLY A 491 -23.39 -20.99 6.96
N GLY A 492 -22.72 -20.71 8.09
CA GLY A 492 -21.47 -21.32 8.53
C GLY A 492 -20.23 -20.90 7.71
N LYS A 493 -19.05 -21.39 8.14
CA LYS A 493 -17.72 -21.07 7.57
C LYS A 493 -17.51 -21.42 6.08
N GLY A 494 -18.47 -22.07 5.43
CA GLY A 494 -18.29 -22.73 4.13
C GLY A 494 -18.94 -22.05 2.90
N GLN A 495 -19.71 -20.97 3.07
CA GLN A 495 -20.38 -20.27 1.97
C GLN A 495 -19.54 -19.15 1.34
#